data_AF-A0A0P0W8D1-F1
#
_entry.id   AF-A0A0P0W8D1-F1
#
_cell.length_a   1.000
_cell.length_b   1.000
_cell.length_c   1.000
_cell.angle_alpha   90.00
_cell.angle_beta   90.00
_cell.angle_gamma   90.00
#
_symmetry.space_group_name_H-M   'P 1'
#
loop_
_entity.id
_entity.type
_entity.pdbx_description
1 polymer ?
#
loop_
_entity_poly.entity_id
_entity_poly.type
_entity_poly.pdbx_seq_one_letter_code
_entity_poly.pdbx_strand_id
1 'polypeptide(L)' 'MPDVNKVEIEDRALPRIEGLHIVSLYNVKKVPEGIEFLRSLKKLWLLHLHKDFNTYWESNGMHEKMAHVQELYRI' A
#
# COMPACT_ATOMS: atom_id res chain seq x y z
N MET A 1 3.82 -14.90 -5.10
CA MET A 1 2.45 -15.44 -5.09
C MET A 1 1.72 -14.83 -6.28
N PRO A 2 1.71 -15.49 -7.45
CA PRO A 2 1.25 -14.87 -8.69
C PRO A 2 -0.24 -14.52 -8.67
N ASP A 3 -1.06 -15.29 -7.96
CA ASP A 3 -2.53 -15.17 -8.05
C ASP A 3 -3.15 -14.17 -7.07
N VAL A 4 -2.35 -13.48 -6.26
CA VAL A 4 -2.86 -12.46 -5.34
C VAL A 4 -3.26 -11.23 -6.12
N ASN A 5 -4.56 -10.95 -6.17
CA ASN A 5 -5.15 -9.82 -6.86
C ASN A 5 -5.60 -8.69 -5.92
N LYS A 6 -5.68 -8.97 -4.62
CA LYS A 6 -6.15 -8.05 -3.59
C LYS A 6 -5.41 -8.26 -2.28
N VAL A 7 -5.19 -7.16 -1.57
CA VAL A 7 -4.70 -7.14 -0.18
C VAL A 7 -5.66 -6.27 0.61
N GLU A 8 -6.06 -6.75 1.78
CA GLU A 8 -6.96 -6.04 2.68
C GLU A 8 -6.32 -5.97 4.06
N ILE A 9 -6.53 -4.83 4.72
CA ILE A 9 -6.11 -4.58 6.09
C ILE A 9 -7.38 -4.29 6.87
N GLU A 10 -7.74 -5.20 7.76
CA GLU A 10 -8.93 -5.05 8.60
C GLU A 10 -8.75 -3.91 9.62
N ASP A 11 -9.86 -3.35 10.08
CA ASP A 11 -9.84 -2.37 11.14
C ASP A 11 -9.17 -2.94 12.40
N ARG A 12 -8.28 -2.15 13.01
CA ARG A 12 -7.41 -2.55 14.14
C ARG A 12 -6.40 -3.66 13.85
N ALA A 13 -6.27 -4.12 12.61
CA ALA A 13 -5.17 -5.00 12.24
C ALA A 13 -3.83 -4.26 12.37
N LEU A 14 -2.83 -4.92 12.95
CA LEU A 14 -1.46 -4.43 13.01
C LEU A 14 -1.32 -3.01 13.62
N PRO A 15 -1.87 -2.74 14.83
CA PRO A 15 -2.04 -1.38 15.36
C PRO A 15 -0.73 -0.64 15.67
N ARG A 16 0.42 -1.31 15.57
CA ARG A 16 1.75 -0.77 15.86
C ARG A 16 2.74 -1.01 14.72
N ILE A 17 2.28 -1.42 13.54
CA ILE A 17 3.19 -1.68 12.43
C ILE A 17 3.83 -0.37 11.96
N GLU A 18 5.16 -0.38 11.85
CA GLU A 18 5.90 0.78 11.38
C GLU A 18 6.41 0.61 9.95
N GLY A 19 6.49 -0.62 9.43
CA GLY A 19 6.96 -0.91 8.08
C GLY A 19 6.09 -1.94 7.39
N LEU A 20 5.67 -1.64 6.16
CA LEU A 20 4.90 -2.54 5.31
C LEU A 20 5.52 -2.56 3.92
N HIS A 21 5.94 -3.76 3.49
CA HIS A 21 6.48 -3.98 2.16
C HIS A 21 5.55 -4.91 1.39
N ILE A 22 5.06 -4.46 0.23
CA ILE A 22 4.27 -5.25 -0.70
C ILE A 22 5.08 -5.31 -1.98
N VAL A 23 5.59 -6.50 -2.28
CA VAL A 23 6.60 -6.72 -3.32
C VAL A 23 6.17 -7.87 -4.22
N SER A 24 6.29 -7.68 -5.54
CA SER A 24 6.08 -8.74 -6.55
C SER A 24 4.65 -9.32 -6.54
N LEU A 25 3.65 -8.48 -6.28
CA LEU A 25 2.23 -8.80 -6.43
C LEU A 25 1.67 -8.17 -7.71
N TYR A 26 2.09 -8.70 -8.85
CA TYR A 26 1.82 -8.13 -10.19
C TYR A 26 0.33 -8.01 -10.56
N ASN A 27 -0.56 -8.72 -9.86
CA ASN A 27 -2.00 -8.64 -10.06
C ASN A 27 -2.70 -7.64 -9.12
N VAL A 28 -1.99 -7.08 -8.14
CA VAL A 28 -2.52 -6.05 -7.24
C VAL A 28 -2.51 -4.70 -7.94
N LYS A 29 -3.68 -4.27 -8.40
CA LYS A 29 -3.89 -3.02 -9.13
C LYS A 29 -4.20 -1.81 -8.23
N LYS A 30 -4.69 -2.06 -7.03
CA LYS A 30 -5.14 -1.03 -6.10
C LYS A 30 -4.29 -1.04 -4.85
N VAL A 31 -4.17 0.12 -4.22
CA VAL A 31 -3.65 0.22 -2.85
C VAL A 31 -4.48 -0.71 -1.94
N PRO A 32 -3.85 -1.41 -0.96
CA PRO A 32 -4.59 -2.26 -0.04
C PRO A 32 -5.77 -1.54 0.60
N GLU A 33 -6.92 -2.17 0.58
CA GLU A 33 -8.09 -1.62 1.28
C GLU A 33 -7.80 -1.59 2.78
N GLY A 34 -8.15 -0.49 3.44
CA GLY A 34 -7.87 -0.29 4.85
C GLY A 34 -6.43 0.11 5.20
N ILE A 35 -5.55 0.39 4.21
CA ILE A 35 -4.18 0.87 4.52
C ILE A 35 -4.16 2.13 5.39
N GLU A 36 -5.21 2.95 5.32
CA GLU A 36 -5.39 4.16 6.13
C GLU A 36 -5.54 3.87 7.63
N PHE A 37 -5.90 2.64 8.00
CA PHE A 37 -5.95 2.21 9.40
C PHE A 37 -4.55 2.08 10.01
N LEU A 38 -3.50 1.93 9.20
CA LEU A 38 -2.11 1.83 9.64
C LEU A 38 -1.52 3.20 9.95
N ARG A 39 -2.06 3.88 10.98
CA ARG A 39 -1.61 5.22 11.40
C ARG A 39 -0.20 5.24 11.98
N SER A 40 0.31 4.10 12.45
CA SER A 40 1.68 3.93 12.95
C SER A 40 2.71 3.73 11.84
N LEU A 41 2.27 3.58 10.59
CA LEU A 41 3.15 3.25 9.46
C LEU A 41 4.12 4.40 9.17
N LYS A 42 5.41 4.09 9.18
CA LYS A 42 6.51 5.02 8.85
C LYS A 42 7.16 4.69 7.52
N LYS A 43 7.17 3.42 7.12
CA LYS A 43 7.79 2.93 5.90
C LYS A 43 6.80 2.14 5.06
N LEU A 44 6.63 2.51 3.80
CA LEU A 44 5.75 1.84 2.86
C LEU A 44 6.48 1.61 1.54
N TRP A 45 6.73 0.34 1.22
CA TRP A 45 7.36 -0.05 -0.04
C TRP A 45 6.36 -0.82 -0.89
N LEU A 46 6.10 -0.30 -2.09
CA LEU A 46 5.12 -0.82 -3.03
C LEU A 46 5.85 -1.08 -4.35
N LEU A 47 6.42 -2.28 -4.48
CA LEU A 47 7.39 -2.60 -5.53
C LEU A 47 6.88 -3.72 -6.42
N HIS A 48 7.04 -3.58 -7.73
CA HIS A 48 6.69 -4.61 -8.71
C HIS A 48 5.22 -5.04 -8.60
N LEU A 49 4.33 -4.05 -8.52
CA LEU A 49 2.88 -4.24 -8.52
C LEU A 49 2.33 -4.21 -9.95
N HIS A 50 1.02 -4.24 -10.10
CA HIS A 50 0.40 -4.12 -11.43
C HIS A 50 0.81 -2.81 -12.10
N LYS A 51 1.01 -2.81 -13.43
CA LYS A 51 1.43 -1.62 -14.20
C LYS A 51 0.54 -0.39 -14.01
N ASP A 52 -0.76 -0.59 -13.76
CA ASP A 52 -1.72 0.49 -13.52
C ASP A 52 -1.75 0.97 -12.06
N PHE A 53 -0.96 0.37 -11.16
CA PHE A 53 -0.99 0.67 -9.73
C PHE A 53 -0.63 2.13 -9.46
N ASN A 54 0.42 2.65 -10.10
CA ASN A 54 0.80 4.05 -9.95
C ASN A 54 -0.30 4.99 -10.47
N THR A 55 -0.93 4.67 -11.60
CA THR A 55 -2.09 5.44 -12.09
C THR A 55 -3.23 5.45 -11.07
N TYR A 56 -3.55 4.29 -10.46
CA TYR A 56 -4.54 4.22 -9.38
C TYR A 56 -4.13 5.08 -8.18
N TRP A 57 -2.87 5.03 -7.77
CA TRP A 57 -2.37 5.85 -6.66
C TRP A 57 -2.58 7.33 -6.89
N GLU A 58 -2.14 7.85 -8.04
CA GLU A 58 -2.24 9.27 -8.37
C GLU A 58 -3.71 9.71 -8.48
N SER A 59 -4.53 8.92 -9.19
CA SER A 59 -5.94 9.26 -9.43
C SER A 59 -6.83 9.24 -8.19
N ASN A 60 -6.40 8.59 -7.10
CA ASN A 60 -7.18 8.49 -5.87
C ASN A 60 -6.62 9.36 -4.72
N GLY A 61 -5.67 10.27 -5.00
CA GLY A 61 -5.12 11.18 -3.99
C GLY A 61 -4.43 10.45 -2.84
N MET A 62 -3.71 9.38 -3.15
CA MET A 62 -3.07 8.56 -2.11
C MET A 62 -1.87 9.26 -1.45
N HIS A 63 -1.30 10.28 -2.09
CA HIS A 63 -0.24 11.10 -1.49
C HIS A 63 -0.71 11.81 -0.23
N GLU A 64 -1.89 12.43 -0.29
CA GLU A 64 -2.49 13.13 0.83
C GLU A 64 -2.83 12.15 1.96
N LYS A 65 -3.36 10.97 1.59
CA LYS A 65 -3.72 9.93 2.56
C LYS A 65 -2.52 9.32 3.27
N MET A 66 -1.39 9.24 2.58
CA MET A 66 -0.15 8.64 3.07
C MET A 66 0.89 9.69 3.48
N ALA A 67 0.48 10.94 3.68
CA ALA A 67 1.38 12.04 4.05
C ALA A 67 2.08 11.85 5.41
N HIS A 68 1.56 10.97 6.28
CA HIS A 68 2.19 10.61 7.54
C HIS A 68 3.34 9.59 7.39
N VAL A 69 3.46 8.93 6.23
CA VAL A 69 4.49 7.92 5.97
C VAL A 69 5.79 8.64 5.58
N GLN A 70 6.85 8.38 6.35
CA GLN A 70 8.14 9.07 6.21
C GLN A 70 8.96 8.54 5.03
N GLU A 71 8.93 7.23 4.82
CA GLU A 71 9.67 6.54 3.76
C GLU A 71 8.67 5.83 2.83
N LEU A 72 8.28 6.50 1.75
CA LEU A 72 7.39 5.96 0.74
C LEU A 72 8.15 5.68 -0.56
N TYR A 73 8.19 4.40 -0.96
CA TYR A 73 8.82 3.97 -2.21
C TYR A 73 7.83 3.21 -3.09
N ARG A 74 7.74 3.61 -4.37
CA ARG A 74 6.85 3.01 -5.37
C ARG A 74 7.61 2.79 -6.68
N ILE A 75 7.72 1.55 -7.15
CA ILE A 75 8.38 1.19 -8.42
C ILE A 75 7.54 0.15 -9.16
#